data_AF-A0A7K3NMJ3-F1
#
_entry.id   AF-A0A7K3NMJ3-F1
#
_cell.length_a   1.000
_cell.length_b   1.000
_cell.length_c   1.000
_cell.angle_alpha   90.00
_cell.angle_beta   90.00
_cell.angle_gamma   90.00
#
_symmetry.space_group_name_H-M   'P 1'
#
loop_
_entity.id
_entity.type
_entity.pdbx_description
1 polymer ?
#
loop_
_entity_poly.entity_id
_entity_poly.type
_entity_poly.pdbx_seq_one_letter_code
_entity_poly.pdbx_strand_id
1 'polypeptide(L)'
;MAETRTKMGSVLLKISGKTTLIELFDAAQWPGERPEPGTVRLRVNGRWLAAGGGKYAFVTLEGLAVVLAGAVHDGAGLPRPVAGHGIAAGTRLSVPNGQFFEEGRPVFDRVIAKTPAFLGIDGRWRVFVVGRREPVLLSDCERIEEEA
;
A
#
# COMPACT_ATOMS: atom_id res chain seq x y z
N MET A 1 -23.20 20.08 -3.33
CA MET A 1 -24.10 18.91 -3.19
C MET A 1 -23.70 18.13 -1.96
N ALA A 2 -24.65 17.82 -1.09
CA ALA A 2 -24.41 16.91 0.02
C ALA A 2 -24.14 15.51 -0.57
N GLU A 3 -23.17 14.79 -0.02
CA GLU A 3 -22.93 13.41 -0.42
C GLU A 3 -24.11 12.56 0.08
N THR A 4 -24.72 11.81 -0.83
CA THR A 4 -25.94 11.03 -0.54
C THR A 4 -25.65 9.61 -0.07
N ARG A 5 -24.42 9.14 -0.26
CA ARG A 5 -24.00 7.80 0.16
C ARG A 5 -23.94 7.67 1.66
N THR A 6 -24.25 6.47 2.15
CA THR A 6 -24.22 6.14 3.56
C THR A 6 -22.78 6.06 4.03
N LYS A 7 -22.41 6.96 4.94
CA LYS A 7 -21.12 6.93 5.61
C LYS A 7 -21.05 5.73 6.54
N MET A 8 -20.03 4.90 6.39
CA MET A 8 -19.76 3.77 7.27
C MET A 8 -19.20 4.25 8.61
N GLY A 9 -18.34 5.26 8.58
CA GLY A 9 -17.73 5.85 9.77
C GLY A 9 -16.78 6.99 9.43
N SER A 10 -16.08 7.51 10.43
CA SER A 10 -15.04 8.53 10.23
C SER A 10 -13.95 8.44 11.27
N VAL A 11 -12.73 8.78 10.85
CA VAL A 11 -11.56 8.99 11.72
C VAL A 11 -11.21 10.47 11.73
N LEU A 12 -10.99 11.02 12.91
CA LEU A 12 -10.52 12.40 13.09
C LEU A 12 -9.08 12.35 13.61
N LEU A 13 -8.13 12.83 12.81
CA LEU A 13 -6.74 12.99 13.24
C LEU A 13 -6.49 14.44 13.63
N LYS A 14 -5.88 14.66 14.79
CA LYS A 14 -5.43 15.98 15.26
C LYS A 14 -3.96 15.92 15.59
N ILE A 15 -3.13 16.60 14.79
CA ILE A 15 -1.67 16.54 14.86
C ILE A 15 -1.12 17.96 14.75
N SER A 16 -0.32 18.38 15.73
CA SER A 16 0.31 19.71 15.77
C SER A 16 -0.68 20.86 15.48
N GLY A 17 -1.90 20.75 16.05
CA GLY A 17 -2.97 21.75 15.87
C GLY A 17 -3.76 21.68 14.57
N LYS A 18 -3.35 20.84 13.60
CA LYS A 18 -4.11 20.59 12.37
C LYS A 18 -5.06 19.41 12.55
N THR A 19 -6.26 19.56 12.00
CA THR A 19 -7.29 18.51 12.02
C THR A 19 -7.51 17.96 10.62
N THR A 20 -7.49 16.63 10.48
CA THR A 20 -7.83 15.92 9.24
C THR A 20 -9.00 14.97 9.52
N LEU A 21 -10.11 15.20 8.82
CA LEU A 21 -11.27 14.31 8.85
C LEU A 21 -11.19 13.33 7.68
N ILE A 22 -11.23 12.04 7.97
CA ILE A 22 -11.27 10.95 6.99
C ILE A 22 -12.60 10.23 7.17
N GLU A 23 -13.46 10.29 6.16
CA GLU A 23 -14.75 9.62 6.12
C GLU A 23 -14.63 8.36 5.27
N LEU A 24 -15.25 7.27 5.73
CA LEU A 24 -15.22 5.96 5.10
C LEU A 24 -16.59 5.64 4.52
N PHE A 25 -16.60 5.13 3.30
CA PHE A 25 -17.81 4.70 2.61
C PHE A 25 -17.57 3.30 2.05
N ASP A 26 -18.50 2.38 2.30
CA ASP A 26 -18.45 1.03 1.75
C ASP A 26 -18.40 1.09 0.22
N ALA A 27 -17.42 0.42 -0.39
CA ALA A 27 -17.24 0.41 -1.83
C ALA A 27 -18.43 -0.23 -2.57
N ALA A 28 -19.23 -1.10 -1.92
CA ALA A 28 -20.45 -1.68 -2.50
C ALA A 28 -21.47 -0.63 -3.01
N GLN A 29 -21.35 0.62 -2.57
CA GLN A 29 -22.13 1.77 -3.04
C GLN A 29 -21.70 2.30 -4.43
N TRP A 30 -20.71 1.66 -5.07
CA TRP A 30 -20.24 1.94 -6.44
C TRP A 30 -20.24 0.68 -7.33
N PRO A 31 -21.41 0.05 -7.56
CA PRO A 31 -21.48 -1.22 -8.31
C PRO A 31 -20.95 -1.13 -9.75
N GLY A 32 -21.06 0.05 -10.39
CA GLY A 32 -20.57 0.27 -11.75
C GLY A 32 -19.04 0.29 -11.88
N GLU A 33 -18.32 0.55 -10.78
CA GLU A 33 -16.85 0.63 -10.77
C GLU A 33 -16.19 -0.70 -10.37
N ARG A 34 -16.99 -1.76 -10.13
CA ARG A 34 -16.56 -3.12 -9.77
C ARG A 34 -15.47 -3.17 -8.68
N PRO A 35 -15.69 -2.55 -7.51
CA PRO A 35 -14.71 -2.57 -6.43
C PRO A 35 -14.53 -3.97 -5.84
N GLU A 36 -13.34 -4.26 -5.34
CA GLU A 36 -13.07 -5.50 -4.63
C GLU A 36 -13.88 -5.56 -3.32
N PRO A 37 -14.45 -6.73 -2.96
CA PRO A 37 -15.17 -6.91 -1.69
C PRO A 37 -14.31 -6.54 -0.48
N GLY A 38 -14.92 -5.90 0.53
CA GLY A 38 -14.21 -5.50 1.76
C GLY A 38 -13.36 -4.23 1.62
N THR A 39 -13.41 -3.55 0.47
CA THR A 39 -12.77 -2.25 0.28
C THR A 39 -13.69 -1.08 0.65
N VAL A 40 -13.08 0.07 0.91
CA VAL A 40 -13.77 1.32 1.21
C VAL A 40 -13.25 2.43 0.31
N ARG A 41 -14.10 3.43 0.07
CA ARG A 41 -13.69 4.69 -0.53
C ARG A 41 -13.53 5.74 0.56
N LEU A 42 -12.41 6.46 0.51
CA LEU A 42 -12.08 7.48 1.51
C LEU A 42 -12.40 8.89 1.00
N ARG A 43 -12.98 9.70 1.87
CA ARG A 43 -13.17 11.13 1.66
C ARG A 43 -12.43 11.91 2.74
N VAL A 44 -11.50 12.75 2.33
CA VAL A 44 -10.57 13.43 3.23
C VAL A 44 -10.80 14.93 3.15
N ASN A 45 -11.14 15.55 4.28
CA ASN A 45 -11.50 16.96 4.36
C ASN A 45 -12.49 17.36 3.25
N GLY A 46 -13.50 16.50 3.01
CA GLY A 46 -14.54 16.70 2.01
C GLY A 46 -14.15 16.35 0.56
N ARG A 47 -12.92 15.90 0.29
CA ARG A 47 -12.44 15.52 -1.06
C ARG A 47 -12.24 14.02 -1.18
N TRP A 48 -12.71 13.43 -2.28
CA TRP A 48 -12.47 12.01 -2.55
C TRP A 48 -10.98 11.74 -2.75
N LEU A 49 -10.46 10.73 -2.05
CA LEU A 49 -9.11 10.26 -2.28
C LEU A 49 -9.04 9.66 -3.69
N ALA A 50 -8.03 10.11 -4.44
CA ALA A 50 -7.70 9.61 -5.77
C ALA A 50 -6.29 9.02 -5.73
N ALA A 51 -6.10 7.89 -6.40
CA ALA A 51 -4.82 7.20 -6.52
C ALA A 51 -4.53 6.91 -8.00
N GLY A 52 -3.25 6.96 -8.39
CA GLY A 52 -2.83 6.57 -9.75
C GLY A 52 -3.46 7.34 -10.92
N GLY A 53 -3.97 8.57 -10.70
CA GLY A 53 -4.66 9.35 -11.73
C GLY A 53 -6.12 8.92 -12.00
N GLY A 54 -6.62 7.89 -11.32
CA GLY A 54 -8.01 7.46 -11.41
C GLY A 54 -8.97 8.32 -10.59
N LYS A 55 -10.20 8.49 -11.08
CA LYS A 55 -11.30 9.20 -10.38
C LYS A 55 -11.78 8.43 -9.15
N TYR A 56 -11.76 7.10 -9.21
CA TYR A 56 -12.17 6.20 -8.14
C TYR A 56 -10.96 5.44 -7.62
N ALA A 57 -10.73 5.50 -6.32
CA ALA A 57 -9.73 4.71 -5.63
C ALA A 57 -10.40 4.06 -4.42
N PHE A 58 -10.32 2.74 -4.35
CA PHE A 58 -10.81 1.94 -3.25
C PHE A 58 -9.61 1.34 -2.52
N VAL A 59 -9.68 1.29 -1.19
CA VAL A 59 -8.60 0.78 -0.34
C VAL A 59 -9.16 -0.24 0.62
N THR A 60 -8.35 -1.21 1.02
CA THR A 60 -8.71 -2.06 2.16
C THR A 60 -8.62 -1.28 3.47
N LEU A 61 -9.08 -1.87 4.57
CA LEU A 61 -8.91 -1.26 5.90
C LEU A 61 -7.42 -1.18 6.31
N GLU A 62 -6.59 -2.12 5.84
CA GLU A 62 -5.13 -2.05 5.98
C GLU A 62 -4.57 -0.89 5.16
N GLY A 63 -5.08 -0.66 3.95
CA GLY A 63 -4.73 0.51 3.13
C GLY A 63 -5.09 1.84 3.81
N LEU A 64 -6.16 1.89 4.61
CA LEU A 64 -6.47 3.05 5.44
C LEU A 64 -5.37 3.32 6.48
N ALA A 65 -4.80 2.30 7.12
CA ALA A 65 -3.72 2.47 8.10
C ALA A 65 -2.50 3.20 7.50
N VAL A 66 -2.24 2.99 6.22
CA VAL A 66 -1.15 3.63 5.47
C VAL A 66 -1.44 5.10 5.21
N VAL A 67 -2.69 5.39 4.84
CA VAL A 67 -3.17 6.78 4.70
C VAL A 67 -3.04 7.52 6.02
N LEU A 68 -3.42 6.87 7.13
CA LEU A 68 -3.26 7.42 8.48
C LEU A 68 -1.79 7.64 8.84
N ALA A 69 -0.92 6.67 8.56
CA ALA A 69 0.51 6.74 8.87
C ALA A 69 1.19 7.93 8.17
N GLY A 70 0.98 8.15 6.88
CA GLY A 70 1.57 9.34 6.25
C GLY A 70 0.86 10.64 6.60
N ALA A 71 -0.43 10.63 6.97
CA ALA A 71 -1.07 11.81 7.57
C ALA A 71 -0.31 12.29 8.82
N VAL A 72 0.20 11.33 9.60
CA VAL A 72 1.01 11.57 10.79
C VAL A 72 2.39 12.11 10.44
N HIS A 73 3.05 11.55 9.42
CA HIS A 73 4.40 11.94 9.05
C HIS A 73 4.50 13.27 8.27
N ASP A 74 3.61 13.53 7.31
CA ASP A 74 3.72 14.68 6.40
C ASP A 74 2.92 15.91 6.90
N GLY A 75 2.36 15.85 8.11
CA GLY A 75 1.74 16.99 8.80
C GLY A 75 0.59 17.69 8.06
N ALA A 76 -0.06 17.00 7.10
CA ALA A 76 -1.33 17.30 6.40
C ALA A 76 -1.33 16.80 4.93
N GLY A 77 -0.19 16.37 4.39
CA GLY A 77 -0.14 15.65 3.11
C GLY A 77 -0.53 14.21 3.34
N LEU A 78 -1.71 13.78 2.89
CA LEU A 78 -1.97 12.34 2.91
C LEU A 78 -1.07 11.67 1.86
N PRO A 79 -0.33 10.60 2.21
CA PRO A 79 0.32 9.79 1.21
C PRO A 79 -0.78 9.25 0.31
N ARG A 80 -0.60 9.38 -1.00
CA ARG A 80 -1.38 8.56 -1.92
C ARG A 80 -1.03 7.12 -1.59
N PRO A 81 -2.01 6.20 -1.45
CA PRO A 81 -1.70 4.78 -1.46
C PRO A 81 -0.83 4.54 -2.68
N VAL A 82 0.45 4.27 -2.44
CA VAL A 82 1.35 3.92 -3.53
C VAL A 82 0.79 2.60 -4.00
N ALA A 83 0.26 2.55 -5.23
CA ALA A 83 -0.07 1.28 -5.86
C ALA A 83 1.12 0.38 -5.62
N GLY A 84 0.92 -0.78 -4.97
CA GLY A 84 2.00 -1.66 -4.58
C GLY A 84 3.00 -1.75 -5.71
N HIS A 85 4.28 -1.50 -5.42
CA HIS A 85 5.35 -1.64 -6.40
C HIS A 85 5.00 -2.84 -7.28
N GLY A 86 4.84 -2.63 -8.59
CA GLY A 86 4.17 -3.52 -9.55
C GLY A 86 4.83 -4.89 -9.74
N ILE A 87 5.15 -5.55 -8.64
CA ILE A 87 5.71 -6.88 -8.51
C ILE A 87 4.50 -7.81 -8.49
N ALA A 88 4.26 -8.43 -9.64
CA ALA A 88 3.30 -9.50 -9.77
C ALA A 88 3.90 -10.81 -9.25
N ALA A 89 3.04 -11.81 -9.01
CA ALA A 89 3.52 -13.17 -8.89
C ALA A 89 4.26 -13.57 -10.18
N GLY A 90 5.36 -14.30 -10.04
CA GLY A 90 6.24 -14.67 -11.16
C GLY A 90 7.36 -13.67 -11.44
N THR A 91 7.31 -12.45 -10.89
CA THR A 91 8.41 -11.49 -11.04
C THR A 91 9.70 -12.03 -10.40
N ARG A 92 10.80 -11.96 -11.14
CA ARG A 92 12.14 -12.30 -10.62
C ARG A 92 12.66 -11.16 -9.74
N LEU A 93 13.23 -11.52 -8.60
CA LEU A 93 13.76 -10.60 -7.60
C LEU A 93 15.13 -11.07 -7.15
N SER A 94 16.00 -10.14 -6.77
CA SER A 94 17.25 -10.43 -6.08
C SER A 94 17.04 -10.10 -4.60
N VAL A 95 17.21 -11.09 -3.71
CA VAL A 95 16.91 -10.96 -2.27
C VAL A 95 18.13 -11.28 -1.41
N PRO A 96 18.45 -10.49 -0.37
CA PRO A 96 19.60 -10.76 0.47
C PRO A 96 19.44 -12.10 1.18
N ASN A 97 20.51 -12.90 1.22
CA ASN A 97 20.47 -14.27 1.75
C ASN A 97 21.01 -14.41 3.18
N GLY A 98 21.39 -13.28 3.79
CA GLY A 98 21.94 -13.22 5.14
C GLY A 98 23.46 -13.42 5.21
N GLN A 99 24.11 -13.69 4.07
CA GLN A 99 25.57 -13.69 3.97
C GLN A 99 26.08 -12.33 3.50
N PHE A 100 27.35 -12.06 3.82
CA PHE A 100 28.06 -10.84 3.44
C PHE A 100 29.41 -11.21 2.86
N PHE A 101 29.85 -10.47 1.85
CA PHE A 101 31.23 -10.48 1.39
C PHE A 101 32.15 -9.90 2.47
N GLU A 102 33.46 -10.16 2.40
CA GLU A 102 34.45 -9.65 3.37
C GLU A 102 34.43 -8.13 3.51
N GLU A 103 34.04 -7.42 2.46
CA GLU A 103 33.89 -5.96 2.43
C GLU A 103 32.56 -5.44 3.01
N GLY A 104 31.76 -6.31 3.62
CA GLY A 104 30.47 -5.96 4.25
C GLY A 104 29.31 -5.77 3.28
N ARG A 105 29.49 -6.10 1.99
CA ARG A 105 28.41 -6.05 0.98
C ARG A 105 27.50 -7.28 1.11
N PRO A 106 26.17 -7.13 1.13
CA PRO A 106 25.26 -8.27 1.23
C PRO A 106 25.32 -9.15 -0.02
N VAL A 107 25.16 -10.46 0.18
CA VAL A 107 25.02 -11.45 -0.89
C VAL A 107 23.52 -11.65 -1.17
N PHE A 108 23.17 -11.77 -2.45
CA PHE A 108 21.79 -11.92 -2.90
C PHE A 108 21.54 -13.21 -3.66
N ASP A 109 20.35 -13.79 -3.44
CA ASP A 109 19.82 -14.91 -4.23
C ASP A 109 18.82 -14.39 -5.27
N ARG A 110 18.84 -14.98 -6.47
CA ARG A 110 17.77 -14.78 -7.45
C ARG A 110 16.60 -15.69 -7.12
N VAL A 111 15.43 -15.09 -6.87
CA VAL A 111 14.19 -15.79 -6.50
C VAL A 111 13.02 -15.32 -7.35
N ILE A 112 11.88 -16.00 -7.22
CA ILE A 112 10.63 -15.64 -7.89
C ILE A 112 9.60 -15.25 -6.84
N ALA A 113 8.89 -14.14 -7.08
CA ALA A 113 7.73 -13.74 -6.29
C ALA A 113 6.61 -14.78 -6.38
N LYS A 114 6.17 -15.32 -5.25
CA LYS A 114 5.05 -16.28 -5.14
C LYS A 114 3.70 -15.57 -5.14
N THR A 115 3.66 -14.33 -4.65
CA THR A 115 2.47 -13.49 -4.57
C THR A 115 2.75 -12.13 -5.20
N PRO A 116 1.72 -11.34 -5.54
CA PRO A 116 1.89 -9.90 -5.68
C PRO A 116 2.47 -9.30 -4.39
N ALA A 117 3.11 -8.13 -4.52
CA ALA A 117 3.51 -7.34 -3.36
C ALA A 117 2.29 -6.98 -2.50
N PHE A 118 2.45 -7.07 -1.18
CA PHE A 118 1.43 -6.74 -0.20
C PHE A 118 2.01 -5.83 0.88
N LEU A 119 1.12 -5.12 1.57
CA LEU A 119 1.51 -4.16 2.59
C LEU A 119 1.38 -4.80 3.97
N GLY A 120 2.49 -4.88 4.71
CA GLY A 120 2.51 -5.41 6.06
C GLY A 120 1.79 -4.48 7.05
N ILE A 121 1.43 -5.02 8.21
CA ILE A 121 0.82 -4.25 9.32
C ILE A 121 1.72 -3.11 9.84
N ASP A 122 3.01 -3.21 9.57
CA ASP A 122 4.05 -2.21 9.86
C ASP A 122 4.16 -1.12 8.78
N GLY A 123 3.27 -1.13 7.79
CA GLY A 123 3.26 -0.17 6.68
C GLY A 123 4.40 -0.37 5.67
N ARG A 124 5.11 -1.50 5.71
CA ARG A 124 6.20 -1.81 4.80
C ARG A 124 5.77 -2.82 3.74
N TRP A 125 6.16 -2.56 2.49
CA TRP A 125 5.87 -3.46 1.37
C TRP A 125 6.70 -4.73 1.46
N ARG A 126 6.01 -5.86 1.27
CA ARG A 126 6.55 -7.20 1.42
C ARG A 126 6.12 -8.08 0.25
N VAL A 127 6.84 -9.16 0.03
CA VAL A 127 6.50 -10.18 -0.96
C VAL A 127 6.90 -11.56 -0.46
N PHE A 128 6.04 -12.56 -0.66
CA PHE A 128 6.44 -13.96 -0.47
C PHE A 128 7.24 -14.40 -1.69
N VAL A 129 8.38 -15.05 -1.48
CA VAL A 129 9.22 -15.57 -2.56
C VAL A 129 9.36 -17.09 -2.45
N VAL A 130 9.64 -17.74 -3.58
CA VAL A 130 9.90 -19.18 -3.63
C VAL A 130 11.12 -19.52 -2.75
N GLY A 131 11.02 -20.60 -1.98
CA GLY A 131 12.11 -21.09 -1.13
C GLY A 131 12.23 -20.40 0.23
N ARG A 132 11.41 -19.38 0.53
CA ARG A 132 11.38 -18.72 1.84
C ARG A 132 10.02 -18.88 2.52
N ARG A 133 10.06 -19.12 3.84
CA ARG A 133 8.86 -19.22 4.67
C ARG A 133 8.30 -17.85 5.04
N GLU A 134 9.20 -16.93 5.38
CA GLU A 134 8.85 -15.56 5.77
C GLU A 134 8.89 -14.63 4.55
N PRO A 135 8.01 -13.61 4.50
CA PRO A 135 8.01 -12.62 3.43
C PRO A 135 9.21 -11.67 3.59
N VAL A 136 9.79 -11.26 2.45
CA VAL A 136 10.90 -10.32 2.42
C VAL A 136 10.40 -8.88 2.23
N LEU A 137 11.14 -7.91 2.74
CA LEU A 137 10.86 -6.49 2.52
C LEU A 137 11.29 -6.10 1.11
N LEU A 138 10.42 -5.39 0.37
CA LEU A 138 10.77 -4.92 -0.96
C LEU A 138 11.87 -3.86 -0.95
N SER A 139 12.06 -3.14 0.16
CA SER A 139 13.17 -2.19 0.34
C SER A 139 14.54 -2.87 0.32
N ASP A 140 14.58 -4.16 0.63
CA ASP A 140 15.81 -4.93 0.76
C ASP A 140 16.09 -5.72 -0.52
N CYS A 141 15.12 -5.75 -1.46
CA CYS A 141 15.26 -6.43 -2.74
C CYS A 141 15.96 -5.53 -3.77
N GLU A 142 16.86 -6.10 -4.56
CA GLU A 142 17.32 -5.49 -5.80
C GLU A 142 16.48 -6.00 -6.97
N ARG A 143 16.01 -5.09 -7.83
CA ARG A 143 15.35 -5.44 -9.09
C ARG A 143 16.42 -5.65 -10.16
N ILE A 144 16.76 -6.90 -10.45
CA ILE A 144 17.53 -7.26 -11.63
C ILE A 144 16.51 -7.67 -12.71
N GLU A 145 16.07 -6.72 -13.52
CA GLU A 145 15.43 -7.03 -14.79
C GLU A 145 16.50 -6.96 -15.88
N GLU A 146 16.86 -8.14 -16.42
CA GLU A 146 16.93 -8.42 -17.86
C GLU A 146 17.46 -9.85 -18.08
N GLU A 147 16.75 -10.62 -18.90
CA GLU A 147 17.25 -10.95 -20.23
C GLU A 147 16.06 -11.13 -21.19
N ALA A 148 16.32 -10.76 -22.44
CA ALA A 148 15.45 -10.59 -23.61
C ALA A 148 14.45 -11.72 -23.90
#